data_AF-A0A2M7EHF4-F1
#
_entry.id   AF-A0A2M7EHF4-F1
#
_cell.length_a   1.000
_cell.length_b   1.000
_cell.length_c   1.000
_cell.angle_alpha   90.00
_cell.angle_beta   90.00
_cell.angle_gamma   90.00
#
_symmetry.space_group_name_H-M   'P 1'
#
loop_
_entity.id
_entity.type
_entity.pdbx_description
1 polymer ?
#
loop_
_entity_poly.entity_id
_entity_poly.type
_entity_poly.pdbx_seq_one_letter_code
_entity_poly.pdbx_strand_id
1 'polypeptide(L)'
;MLKKYFLTSCAACILTFCYSGAVFGGDYIIAKWRPISSKHKLARLQKREATITIKYQGGGSRLINNNCFHAVFEDDSACDGTYGDFKDTRIDSGQRVTRRVYFCENKYKIKDITYTCKDSF
;
A
#
# COMPACT_ATOMS: atom_id res chain seq x y z
N MET A 1 47.92 -7.53 35.93
CA MET A 1 47.86 -8.21 34.62
C MET A 1 46.42 -8.15 34.11
N LEU A 2 46.18 -7.34 33.07
CA LEU A 2 44.88 -7.16 32.42
C LEU A 2 44.64 -8.32 31.43
N LYS A 3 43.55 -9.09 31.59
CA LYS A 3 43.06 -10.00 30.54
C LYS A 3 41.67 -9.56 30.07
N LYS A 4 41.55 -9.67 28.75
CA LYS A 4 40.62 -9.09 27.79
C LYS A 4 39.29 -9.84 27.68
N TYR A 5 38.24 -9.07 27.38
CA TYR A 5 36.98 -9.32 26.65
C TYR A 5 36.40 -10.75 26.55
N PHE A 6 35.12 -10.91 26.89
CA PHE A 6 34.19 -11.65 26.03
C PHE A 6 32.74 -11.14 26.15
N LEU A 7 32.10 -11.00 24.99
CA LEU A 7 30.75 -10.51 24.73
C LEU A 7 29.65 -11.40 25.33
N THR A 8 28.49 -10.79 25.62
CA THR A 8 27.12 -11.20 25.23
C THR A 8 26.16 -10.18 25.89
N SER A 9 25.65 -9.12 25.24
CA SER A 9 24.64 -9.12 24.17
C SER A 9 23.62 -10.24 24.32
N CYS A 10 22.43 -9.97 24.87
CA CYS A 10 21.20 -9.78 24.08
C CYS A 10 19.96 -9.64 24.98
N ALA A 11 18.93 -8.96 24.45
CA ALA A 11 17.53 -9.02 24.83
C ALA A 11 17.03 -8.19 26.05
N ALA A 12 17.18 -6.86 25.96
CA ALA A 12 16.28 -5.93 26.65
C ALA A 12 15.79 -4.82 25.71
N CYS A 13 15.38 -5.20 24.49
CA CYS A 13 14.69 -4.31 23.54
C CYS A 13 13.71 -5.13 22.71
N ILE A 14 12.72 -5.76 23.36
CA ILE A 14 11.47 -6.07 22.66
C ILE A 14 10.74 -4.74 22.57
N LEU A 15 11.19 -3.96 21.59
CA LEU A 15 10.49 -2.83 21.02
C LEU A 15 9.07 -3.31 20.72
N THR A 16 8.11 -2.73 21.45
CA THR A 16 6.90 -2.13 20.92
C THR A 16 6.81 -2.19 19.40
N PHE A 17 6.44 -3.35 18.88
CA PHE A 17 5.84 -3.45 17.55
C PHE A 17 4.43 -2.91 17.70
N CYS A 18 4.30 -1.61 17.46
CA CYS A 18 3.06 -0.99 17.03
C CYS A 18 2.59 -1.73 15.76
N TYR A 19 1.91 -2.86 15.95
CA TYR A 19 1.05 -3.45 14.93
C TYR A 19 -0.14 -2.50 14.79
N SER A 20 0.05 -1.47 13.97
CA SER A 20 -1.05 -0.89 13.21
C SER A 20 -1.76 -2.06 12.52
N GLY A 21 -3.02 -2.31 12.90
CA GLY A 21 -3.80 -3.45 12.45
C GLY A 21 -3.67 -3.66 10.94
N ALA A 22 -3.27 -4.86 10.53
CA ALA A 22 -3.42 -5.28 9.16
C ALA A 22 -4.93 -5.19 8.83
N VAL A 23 -5.31 -4.23 8.01
CA VAL A 23 -6.67 -4.16 7.48
C VAL A 23 -6.80 -5.31 6.49
N PHE A 24 -7.44 -6.40 6.93
CA PHE A 24 -7.69 -7.60 6.15
C PHE A 24 -8.64 -7.31 4.98
N GLY A 25 -8.08 -6.94 3.84
CA GLY A 25 -8.75 -6.93 2.52
C GLY A 25 -8.85 -8.33 1.92
N GLY A 26 -9.23 -9.34 2.71
CA GLY A 26 -9.25 -10.75 2.30
C GLY A 26 -7.85 -11.26 1.93
N ASP A 27 -7.73 -11.88 0.75
CA ASP A 27 -6.50 -12.49 0.25
C ASP A 27 -5.49 -11.50 -0.36
N TYR A 28 -5.80 -10.20 -0.39
CA TYR A 28 -4.92 -9.17 -0.96
C TYR A 28 -4.25 -8.34 0.12
N ILE A 29 -2.94 -8.13 -0.03
CA ILE A 29 -2.15 -7.27 0.83
C ILE A 29 -1.49 -6.19 -0.02
N ILE A 30 -1.80 -4.93 0.24
CA ILE A 30 -0.97 -3.81 -0.24
C ILE A 30 0.33 -3.85 0.55
N ALA A 31 1.34 -4.47 -0.04
CA ALA A 31 2.63 -4.67 0.61
C ALA A 31 3.44 -3.37 0.70
N LYS A 32 3.20 -2.43 -0.21
CA LYS A 32 3.86 -1.13 -0.27
C LYS A 32 3.10 -0.20 -1.19
N TRP A 33 3.09 1.09 -0.90
CA TRP A 33 2.72 2.11 -1.87
C TRP A 33 3.59 3.36 -1.70
N ARG A 34 3.68 4.18 -2.75
CA ARG A 34 4.34 5.49 -2.72
C ARG A 34 3.56 6.50 -3.56
N PRO A 35 3.24 7.70 -3.03
CA PRO A 35 2.68 8.75 -3.85
C PRO A 35 3.73 9.21 -4.85
N ILE A 36 3.34 9.45 -6.10
CA ILE A 36 4.24 10.10 -7.05
C ILE A 36 4.08 11.59 -6.83
N SER A 37 5.15 12.25 -6.39
CA SER A 37 5.12 13.69 -6.14
C SER A 37 4.87 14.41 -7.46
N SER A 38 3.76 15.13 -7.56
CA SER A 38 3.70 16.23 -8.51
C SER A 38 4.75 17.25 -8.06
N LYS A 39 5.57 17.74 -8.99
CA LYS A 39 6.58 18.79 -8.69
C LYS A 39 5.93 20.16 -8.37
N HIS A 40 4.60 20.21 -8.29
CA HIS A 40 3.83 21.44 -8.27
C HIS A 40 3.51 21.87 -6.83
N LYS A 41 4.14 22.97 -6.43
CA LYS A 41 4.16 23.56 -5.08
C LYS A 41 2.89 24.36 -4.69
N LEU A 42 1.71 24.06 -5.25
CA LEU A 42 0.55 24.96 -5.14
C LEU A 42 -0.75 24.28 -4.68
N ALA A 43 -1.54 25.03 -3.90
CA ALA A 43 -2.86 24.72 -3.32
C ALA A 43 -4.01 24.50 -4.34
N ARG A 44 -3.68 23.98 -5.53
CA ARG A 44 -4.66 23.62 -6.57
C ARG A 44 -5.02 22.15 -6.45
N LEU A 45 -6.26 21.83 -6.83
CA LEU A 45 -6.69 20.45 -7.03
C LEU A 45 -5.83 19.82 -8.12
N GLN A 46 -5.29 18.64 -7.85
CA GLN A 46 -4.44 17.90 -8.77
C GLN A 46 -4.78 16.43 -8.68
N LYS A 47 -4.78 15.74 -9.84
CA LYS A 47 -4.90 14.29 -9.87
C LYS A 47 -3.82 13.65 -9.01
N ARG A 48 -4.22 12.73 -8.16
CA ARG A 48 -3.30 12.01 -7.27
C ARG A 48 -3.00 10.66 -7.86
N GLU A 49 -1.74 10.25 -7.81
CA GLU A 49 -1.31 8.97 -8.33
C GLU A 49 -0.36 8.31 -7.33
N ALA A 50 -0.42 6.98 -7.26
CA ALA A 50 0.47 6.19 -6.43
C ALA A 50 0.98 4.97 -7.19
N THR A 51 2.24 4.61 -6.93
CA THR A 51 2.74 3.28 -7.28
C THR A 51 2.39 2.33 -6.16
N ILE A 52 1.64 1.27 -6.45
CA ILE A 52 1.13 0.30 -5.48
C ILE A 52 1.73 -1.07 -5.80
N THR A 53 2.29 -1.71 -4.78
CA THR A 53 2.68 -3.12 -4.78
C THR A 53 1.63 -3.93 -4.02
N ILE A 54 0.96 -4.83 -4.71
CA ILE A 54 -0.04 -5.73 -4.15
C ILE A 54 0.48 -7.18 -4.21
N LYS A 55 0.20 -7.93 -3.15
CA LYS A 55 0.47 -9.36 -3.03
C LYS A 55 -0.85 -10.09 -2.90
N TYR A 56 -1.05 -11.14 -3.68
CA TYR A 56 -2.19 -12.05 -3.52
C TYR A 56 -1.75 -13.30 -2.76
N GLN A 57 -2.47 -13.65 -1.70
CA GLN A 57 -2.20 -14.81 -0.85
C GLN A 57 -3.28 -15.90 -0.93
N GLY A 58 -4.34 -15.67 -1.70
CA GLY A 58 -5.42 -16.62 -1.92
C GLY A 58 -5.03 -17.74 -2.88
N GLY A 59 -5.97 -18.67 -3.10
CA GLY A 59 -5.81 -19.76 -4.05
C GLY A 59 -6.03 -19.33 -5.51
N GLY A 60 -5.30 -19.95 -6.44
CA GLY A 60 -5.48 -19.76 -7.89
C GLY A 60 -5.00 -18.40 -8.40
N SER A 61 -5.71 -17.87 -9.39
CA SER A 61 -5.43 -16.57 -10.02
C SER A 61 -6.61 -15.63 -9.91
N ARG A 62 -6.34 -14.33 -9.84
CA ARG A 62 -7.36 -13.29 -9.70
C ARG A 62 -7.09 -12.08 -10.57
N LEU A 63 -8.16 -11.38 -10.94
CA LEU A 63 -8.06 -10.09 -11.61
C LEU A 63 -8.05 -8.97 -10.57
N ILE A 64 -7.13 -8.03 -10.76
CA ILE A 64 -7.05 -6.80 -9.98
C ILE A 64 -7.69 -5.69 -10.80
N ASN A 65 -8.51 -4.85 -10.17
CA ASN A 65 -9.10 -3.68 -10.83
C ASN A 65 -8.68 -2.40 -10.11
N ASN A 66 -8.47 -1.34 -10.87
CA ASN A 66 -8.08 -0.03 -10.35
C ASN A 66 -9.14 0.55 -9.42
N ASN A 67 -10.42 0.32 -9.71
CA ASN A 67 -11.55 0.79 -8.89
C ASN A 67 -11.62 0.16 -7.49
N CYS A 68 -10.86 -0.91 -7.27
CA CYS A 68 -10.78 -1.57 -5.97
C CYS A 68 -9.79 -0.91 -5.01
N PHE A 69 -8.95 0.01 -5.48
CA PHE A 69 -8.06 0.76 -4.60
C PHE A 69 -8.80 1.97 -4.05
N HIS A 70 -8.83 2.10 -2.73
CA HIS A 70 -9.48 3.20 -2.03
C HIS A 70 -8.42 4.04 -1.33
N ALA A 71 -8.28 5.30 -1.72
CA ALA A 71 -7.33 6.25 -1.12
C ALA A 71 -8.05 7.18 -0.13
N VAL A 72 -7.44 7.36 1.04
CA VAL A 72 -7.83 8.36 2.05
C VAL A 72 -6.78 9.47 2.06
N PHE A 73 -7.19 10.73 2.10
CA PHE A 73 -6.31 11.90 2.09
C PHE A 73 -6.09 12.48 3.50
N GLU A 74 -5.17 13.45 3.62
CA GLU A 74 -4.85 14.10 4.91
C GLU A 74 -6.03 14.84 5.57
N ASP A 75 -7.04 15.26 4.79
CA ASP A 75 -8.28 15.88 5.27
C ASP A 75 -9.41 14.86 5.53
N ASP A 76 -9.07 13.58 5.53
CA ASP A 76 -9.99 12.44 5.69
C ASP A 76 -11.07 12.32 4.58
N SER A 77 -10.96 13.11 3.50
CA SER A 77 -11.69 12.81 2.27
C SER A 77 -11.16 11.50 1.65
N ALA A 78 -11.99 10.83 0.86
CA ALA A 78 -11.61 9.56 0.25
C ALA A 78 -12.12 9.44 -1.19
N CYS A 79 -11.40 8.66 -2.00
CA CYS A 79 -11.86 8.29 -3.33
C CYS A 79 -11.24 7.00 -3.85
N ASP A 80 -11.97 6.35 -4.75
CA ASP A 80 -11.54 5.13 -5.40
C ASP A 80 -10.60 5.42 -6.58
N GLY A 81 -9.85 4.39 -6.97
CA GLY A 81 -8.99 4.42 -8.15
C GLY A 81 -9.85 4.55 -9.42
N THR A 82 -9.46 5.47 -10.29
CA THR A 82 -10.21 5.82 -11.49
C THR A 82 -9.65 5.14 -12.73
N TYR A 83 -8.32 5.07 -12.85
CA TYR A 83 -7.61 4.39 -13.93
C TYR A 83 -6.20 4.02 -13.46
N GLY A 84 -5.46 3.24 -14.24
CA GLY A 84 -4.14 2.77 -13.88
C GLY A 84 -3.73 1.50 -14.62
N ASP A 85 -2.54 1.01 -14.29
CA ASP A 85 -1.90 -0.09 -15.02
C ASP A 85 -2.38 -1.47 -14.55
N PHE A 86 -3.37 -1.54 -13.63
CA PHE A 86 -3.96 -2.83 -13.21
C PHE A 86 -5.08 -3.32 -14.14
N LYS A 87 -5.43 -2.62 -15.23
CA LYS A 87 -6.48 -3.07 -16.15
C LYS A 87 -6.15 -4.47 -16.70
N ASP A 88 -7.06 -5.42 -16.47
CA ASP A 88 -6.91 -6.84 -16.83
C ASP A 88 -5.66 -7.53 -16.23
N THR A 89 -5.10 -6.97 -15.15
CA THR A 89 -3.94 -7.56 -14.49
C THR A 89 -4.36 -8.77 -13.68
N ARG A 90 -3.98 -9.95 -14.19
CA ARG A 90 -4.07 -11.20 -13.44
C ARG A 90 -2.87 -11.34 -12.50
N ILE A 91 -3.13 -11.72 -11.26
CA ILE A 91 -2.12 -12.07 -10.26
C ILE A 91 -2.36 -13.50 -9.79
N ASP A 92 -1.30 -14.31 -9.77
CA ASP A 92 -1.39 -15.67 -9.24
C ASP A 92 -1.04 -15.70 -7.74
N SER A 93 -1.44 -16.79 -7.08
CA SER A 93 -1.13 -17.02 -5.66
C SER A 93 0.36 -16.83 -5.35
N GLY A 94 0.65 -16.08 -4.30
CA GLY A 94 2.01 -15.80 -3.83
C GLY A 94 2.75 -14.73 -4.62
N GLN A 95 2.24 -14.30 -5.78
CA GLN A 95 2.89 -13.28 -6.61
C GLN A 95 2.73 -11.88 -6.01
N ARG A 96 3.63 -11.01 -6.45
CA ARG A 96 3.62 -9.57 -6.18
C ARG A 96 3.65 -8.82 -7.49
N VAL A 97 2.77 -7.84 -7.64
CA VAL A 97 2.74 -6.97 -8.81
C VAL A 97 2.81 -5.53 -8.34
N THR A 98 3.62 -4.72 -9.04
CA THR A 98 3.73 -3.27 -8.79
C THR A 98 3.28 -2.50 -10.02
N ARG A 99 2.31 -1.60 -9.85
CA ARG A 99 1.67 -0.83 -10.92
C ARG A 99 1.23 0.54 -10.40
N ARG A 100 0.90 1.46 -11.32
CA ARG A 100 0.37 2.78 -10.96
C ARG A 100 -1.15 2.77 -10.91
N VAL A 101 -1.70 3.53 -9.96
CA VAL A 101 -3.12 3.82 -9.84
C VAL A 101 -3.32 5.32 -9.70
N TYR A 102 -4.31 5.84 -10.41
CA TYR A 102 -4.73 7.22 -10.41
C TYR A 102 -6.02 7.39 -9.65
N PHE A 103 -6.07 8.39 -8.78
CA PHE A 103 -7.19 8.76 -7.92
C PHE A 103 -7.75 10.12 -8.34
N CYS A 104 -8.82 10.54 -7.66
CA CYS A 104 -9.46 11.83 -7.85
C CYS A 104 -8.50 13.01 -7.66
N GLU A 105 -8.93 14.18 -8.15
CA GLU A 105 -8.21 15.43 -7.90
C GLU A 105 -8.38 15.87 -6.46
N ASN A 106 -7.27 16.09 -5.74
CA ASN A 106 -7.31 16.52 -4.35
C ASN A 106 -6.16 17.48 -4.03
N LYS A 107 -6.41 18.47 -3.17
CA LYS A 107 -5.38 19.40 -2.66
C LYS A 107 -4.47 18.72 -1.63
N TYR A 108 -4.99 17.74 -0.90
CA TYR A 108 -4.30 17.00 0.14
C TYR A 108 -3.53 15.80 -0.42
N LYS A 109 -2.51 15.35 0.32
CA LYS A 109 -1.76 14.15 -0.04
C LYS A 109 -2.55 12.90 0.36
N ILE A 110 -2.24 11.80 -0.31
CA ILE A 110 -2.73 10.49 0.10
C ILE A 110 -2.09 10.16 1.45
N LYS A 111 -2.93 9.86 2.44
CA LYS A 111 -2.58 9.43 3.80
C LYS A 111 -2.54 7.92 3.89
N ASP A 112 -3.49 7.22 3.25
CA ASP A 112 -3.56 5.76 3.24
C ASP A 112 -4.19 5.23 1.94
N ILE A 113 -3.92 3.96 1.60
CA ILE A 113 -4.56 3.25 0.49
C ILE A 113 -4.91 1.83 0.93
N THR A 114 -6.17 1.46 0.72
CA THR A 114 -6.69 0.10 0.98
C THR A 114 -7.19 -0.55 -0.31
N TYR A 115 -7.38 -1.87 -0.29
CA TYR A 115 -8.00 -2.63 -1.38
C TYR A 115 -9.35 -3.18 -0.91
N THR A 116 -10.44 -2.83 -1.59
CA THR A 116 -11.81 -3.00 -1.08
C THR A 116 -12.62 -4.07 -1.82
N CYS A 117 -12.24 -4.44 -3.04
CA CYS A 117 -12.93 -5.50 -3.75
C CYS A 117 -12.72 -6.83 -3.04
N LYS A 118 -13.83 -7.49 -2.74
CA LYS A 118 -13.85 -8.92 -2.45
C LYS A 118 -13.80 -9.68 -3.77
N ASP A 119 -13.24 -10.88 -3.75
CA ASP A 119 -13.24 -11.77 -4.90
C ASP A 119 -14.66 -11.89 -5.47
N SER A 120 -14.90 -11.26 -6.62
CA SER A 120 -16.09 -11.52 -7.43
C SER A 120 -15.78 -12.76 -8.26
N PHE A 121 -16.46 -13.86 -7.92
CA PHE A 121 -16.46 -15.12 -8.66
C PHE A 121 -16.97 -14.94 -10.09
#